data_AF-A0AAN0ISJ7-F1
#
_entry.id   AF-A0AAN0ISJ7-F1
#
_cell.length_a   1.000
_cell.length_b   1.000
_cell.length_c   1.000
_cell.angle_alpha   90.00
_cell.angle_beta   90.00
_cell.angle_gamma   90.00
#
_symmetry.space_group_name_H-M   'P 1'
#
loop_
_entity.id
_entity.type
_entity.pdbx_description
1 polymer ?
#
loop_
_entity_poly.entity_id
_entity_poly.type
_entity_poly.pdbx_seq_one_letter_code
_entity_poly.pdbx_strand_id
1 'polypeptide(L)'
;AYKRALKEQESADVAYARLMLLGSAGTGKTSLKHSLMEEPFNPHTTSTIVSDVSSVRPFGHKWQTMRENKWREATEEDEIKEIASLFKFIQSRSSSYHTSVLSAKYSCDESDALVSTGSIASDFNVEIRIKSIFERASSTDQKTELLVQPFLHIWDCGGQPVFLEILPAFLTPRTMFLLLFDASKDFRERWQSRQNTPDGKVLFVEVVNESTSDLMVKWISTIHSYLVKHNKEDASSPSLYCIGTRGDKLKRKRKREQVKKQIQSLYEEKEFSDLIEDVLIIDNTTSGRGEKEDPSITELREAVDSFINNLAVKTPVNWVLFRKVLRELKQNIISVSDAIAIGVACHIRADDVPEVLKFYHELGAVLYYPQLEGLNKKVILNPKWFVDTIGKVFPLEKGWRGTNRWYLLQNKGILVQPLYQEVWQSSSIDPEEIIELLVHFRLAAQVQTDLYDGRFKQYFLPAVLPGYTGDPNEVRPGYELRASPVHITFSTGYVPPGFFTRLATTVATDDNVKLNFDNVYAAPTAGFIDRLAITMKLRSKIEVKHIYRNRVCFSYGHPSDDLFLTDINDAIQADVLRYVPEISHPIPFKTVCQQLLKLLDKCCQK
;
A
#
# COMPACT_ATOMS: atom_id res chain seq x y z
N ALA A 1 -5.09 -10.23 -26.35
CA ALA A 1 -6.41 -9.79 -25.86
C ALA A 1 -6.78 -8.38 -26.33
N TYR A 2 -6.21 -7.31 -25.74
CA TYR A 2 -6.71 -5.94 -25.87
C TYR A 2 -6.88 -5.39 -27.31
N LYS A 3 -5.82 -5.39 -28.13
CA LYS A 3 -5.87 -4.92 -29.54
C LYS A 3 -6.89 -5.69 -30.39
N ARG A 4 -7.15 -6.96 -30.05
CA ARG A 4 -8.12 -7.81 -30.75
C ARG A 4 -9.54 -7.42 -30.33
N ALA A 5 -9.79 -7.33 -29.03
CA ALA A 5 -11.09 -6.92 -28.49
C ALA A 5 -11.54 -5.55 -29.02
N LEU A 6 -10.62 -4.58 -29.14
CA LEU A 6 -10.92 -3.26 -29.73
C LEU A 6 -11.26 -3.30 -31.24
N LYS A 7 -10.83 -4.33 -31.98
CA LYS A 7 -11.19 -4.51 -33.40
C LYS A 7 -12.52 -5.24 -33.57
N GLU A 8 -12.81 -6.16 -32.65
CA GLU A 8 -13.99 -7.03 -32.70
C GLU A 8 -15.22 -6.41 -32.02
N GLN A 9 -15.02 -5.43 -31.13
CA GLN A 9 -16.06 -4.85 -30.28
C GLN A 9 -16.05 -3.34 -30.38
N GLU A 10 -17.20 -2.72 -30.15
CA GLU A 10 -17.24 -1.30 -29.86
C GLU A 10 -16.46 -0.98 -28.57
N SER A 11 -15.95 0.24 -28.50
CA SER A 11 -15.15 0.72 -27.38
C SER A 11 -15.71 2.02 -26.85
N ALA A 12 -15.58 2.21 -25.54
CA ALA A 12 -15.85 3.48 -24.89
C ALA A 12 -14.58 4.03 -24.26
N ASP A 13 -14.46 5.36 -24.24
CA ASP A 13 -13.35 6.01 -23.54
C ASP A 13 -13.64 5.99 -22.05
N VAL A 14 -12.79 5.29 -21.30
CA VAL A 14 -12.90 5.21 -19.84
C VAL A 14 -11.61 5.72 -19.23
N ALA A 15 -11.74 6.66 -18.30
CA ALA A 15 -10.62 7.18 -17.55
C ALA A 15 -10.59 6.54 -16.17
N TYR A 16 -9.66 5.62 -15.96
CA TYR A 16 -9.40 5.01 -14.65
C TYR A 16 -8.13 5.59 -14.08
N ALA A 17 -8.26 6.23 -12.93
CA ALA A 17 -7.13 6.82 -12.24
C ALA A 17 -7.12 6.37 -10.79
N ARG A 18 -5.93 6.31 -10.21
CA ARG A 18 -5.75 6.14 -8.77
C ARG A 18 -5.12 7.41 -8.20
N LEU A 19 -5.62 7.86 -7.06
CA LEU A 19 -5.04 8.91 -6.26
C LEU A 19 -4.55 8.31 -4.95
N MET A 20 -3.25 8.33 -4.69
CA MET A 20 -2.67 7.76 -3.48
C MET A 20 -2.20 8.86 -2.53
N LEU A 21 -2.78 8.90 -1.32
CA LEU A 21 -2.41 9.86 -0.28
C LEU A 21 -1.32 9.26 0.60
N LEU A 22 -0.13 9.86 0.56
CA LEU A 22 1.05 9.41 1.29
C LEU A 22 1.45 10.45 2.35
N GLY A 23 2.11 10.00 3.42
CA GLY A 23 2.61 10.88 4.48
C GLY A 23 2.34 10.33 5.88
N SER A 24 2.99 10.91 6.88
CA SER A 24 2.93 10.45 8.26
C SER A 24 1.53 10.56 8.88
N ALA A 25 1.30 9.81 9.97
CA ALA A 25 0.03 9.81 10.68
C ALA A 25 -0.28 11.20 11.26
N GLY A 26 -1.50 11.70 11.01
CA GLY A 26 -1.97 13.00 11.50
C GLY A 26 -1.58 14.22 10.66
N THR A 27 -1.04 14.04 9.44
CA THR A 27 -0.77 15.13 8.48
C THR A 27 -2.01 15.67 7.77
N GLY A 28 -3.18 15.07 7.94
CA GLY A 28 -4.43 15.56 7.34
C GLY A 28 -4.81 14.90 6.01
N LYS A 29 -4.35 13.67 5.73
CA LYS A 29 -4.73 12.89 4.53
C LYS A 29 -6.24 12.76 4.37
N THR A 30 -6.91 12.26 5.41
CA THR A 30 -8.37 12.10 5.43
C THR A 30 -9.08 13.45 5.27
N SER A 31 -8.60 14.50 5.95
CA SER A 31 -9.15 15.86 5.77
C SER A 31 -8.98 16.40 4.34
N LEU A 32 -7.86 16.08 3.68
CA LEU A 32 -7.64 16.46 2.27
C LEU A 32 -8.58 15.67 1.33
N LYS A 33 -8.80 14.38 1.58
CA LYS A 33 -9.80 13.58 0.85
C LYS A 33 -11.17 14.26 0.92
N HIS A 34 -11.63 14.62 2.13
CA HIS A 34 -12.88 15.36 2.33
C HIS A 34 -12.87 16.71 1.59
N SER A 35 -11.73 17.43 1.59
CA SER A 35 -11.60 18.67 0.83
C SER A 35 -11.73 18.48 -0.68
N LEU A 36 -11.13 17.45 -1.26
CA LEU A 36 -11.34 17.12 -2.68
C LEU A 36 -12.82 16.82 -2.98
N MET A 37 -13.54 16.26 -2.01
CA MET A 37 -14.98 15.99 -2.07
C MET A 37 -15.89 17.20 -1.75
N GLU A 38 -15.31 18.39 -1.54
CA GLU A 38 -16.04 19.60 -1.11
C GLU A 38 -16.84 19.44 0.19
N GLU A 39 -16.43 18.51 1.04
CA GLU A 39 -17.07 18.33 2.34
C GLU A 39 -16.57 19.37 3.34
N PRO A 40 -17.45 19.85 4.27
CA PRO A 40 -17.04 20.77 5.30
C PRO A 40 -15.92 20.20 6.17
N PHE A 41 -14.99 21.06 6.59
CA PHE A 41 -13.91 20.64 7.48
C PHE A 41 -14.46 20.10 8.81
N ASN A 42 -14.07 18.88 9.16
CA ASN A 42 -14.36 18.27 10.44
C ASN A 42 -13.08 18.25 11.32
N PRO A 43 -13.03 18.99 12.44
CA PRO A 43 -11.87 18.99 13.35
C PRO A 43 -11.71 17.66 14.11
N HIS A 44 -12.75 16.81 14.14
CA HIS A 44 -12.77 15.53 14.83
C HIS A 44 -12.58 14.33 13.89
N THR A 45 -12.06 14.54 12.68
CA THR A 45 -11.73 13.44 11.75
C THR A 45 -10.80 12.43 12.43
N THR A 46 -11.25 11.18 12.47
CA THR A 46 -10.50 10.04 13.02
C THR A 46 -9.32 9.72 12.11
N SER A 47 -8.26 9.17 12.70
CA SER A 47 -7.11 8.74 11.90
C SER A 47 -7.40 7.43 11.19
N THR A 48 -7.07 7.37 9.90
CA THR A 48 -7.10 6.11 9.14
C THR A 48 -6.14 5.11 9.78
N ILE A 49 -6.70 4.02 10.32
CA ILE A 49 -5.92 3.01 11.05
C ILE A 49 -5.16 2.12 10.08
N VAL A 50 -5.85 1.56 9.07
CA VAL A 50 -5.27 0.66 8.07
C VAL A 50 -5.34 1.30 6.68
N SER A 51 -6.54 1.37 6.12
CA SER A 51 -6.77 2.00 4.82
C SER A 51 -8.20 2.48 4.68
N ASP A 52 -8.37 3.57 3.94
CA ASP A 52 -9.65 3.98 3.42
C ASP A 52 -9.59 4.14 1.89
N VAL A 53 -9.92 3.04 1.21
CA VAL A 53 -9.98 2.96 -0.25
C VAL A 53 -11.42 3.21 -0.69
N SER A 54 -11.64 4.33 -1.39
CA SER A 54 -12.96 4.72 -1.91
C SER A 54 -12.95 4.86 -3.42
N SER A 55 -14.07 4.46 -4.04
CA SER A 55 -14.33 4.69 -5.45
C SER A 55 -15.14 5.96 -5.61
N VAL A 56 -14.56 6.97 -6.27
CA VAL A 56 -15.09 8.33 -6.36
C VAL A 56 -15.37 8.68 -7.81
N ARG A 57 -16.48 9.38 -8.03
CA ARG A 57 -16.81 10.02 -9.30
C ARG A 57 -16.51 11.52 -9.19
N PRO A 58 -15.50 12.03 -9.92
CA PRO A 58 -15.23 13.46 -9.96
C PRO A 58 -16.24 14.15 -10.89
N PHE A 59 -17.41 14.50 -10.37
CA PHE A 59 -18.43 15.22 -11.11
C PHE A 59 -18.09 16.72 -11.13
N GLY A 60 -17.08 17.10 -11.91
CA GLY A 60 -16.65 18.49 -12.11
C GLY A 60 -17.32 19.17 -13.30
N HIS A 61 -17.20 20.51 -13.40
CA HIS A 61 -17.75 21.33 -14.49
C HIS A 61 -17.29 20.91 -15.90
N LYS A 62 -16.18 20.17 -16.03
CA LYS A 62 -15.66 19.63 -17.29
C LYS A 62 -16.30 18.28 -17.70
N TRP A 63 -16.84 17.52 -16.76
CA TRP A 63 -17.31 16.15 -16.99
C TRP A 63 -18.82 16.04 -17.26
N GLN A 64 -19.55 17.17 -17.27
CA GLN A 64 -20.96 17.34 -17.66
C GLN A 64 -21.93 16.20 -17.26
N THR A 65 -21.74 15.59 -16.10
CA THR A 65 -22.71 14.72 -15.46
C THR A 65 -23.80 15.59 -14.83
N MET A 66 -24.91 15.72 -15.56
CA MET A 66 -25.99 16.71 -15.41
C MET A 66 -26.80 16.75 -14.09
N ARG A 67 -26.24 16.35 -12.93
CA ARG A 67 -26.97 16.49 -11.65
C ARG A 67 -26.19 17.14 -10.52
N GLU A 68 -24.86 17.01 -10.46
CA GLU A 68 -24.08 17.50 -9.32
C GLU A 68 -22.72 18.07 -9.76
N ASN A 69 -22.29 19.13 -9.09
CA ASN A 69 -21.02 19.84 -9.35
C ASN A 69 -19.91 19.41 -8.38
N LYS A 70 -20.11 18.31 -7.64
CA LYS A 70 -19.24 17.90 -6.53
C LYS A 70 -18.80 16.45 -6.69
N TRP A 71 -17.60 16.14 -6.25
CA TRP A 71 -17.15 14.76 -6.19
C TRP A 71 -17.92 14.01 -5.11
N ARG A 72 -18.37 12.79 -5.42
CA ARG A 72 -19.02 11.91 -4.44
C ARG A 72 -18.62 10.46 -4.65
N GLU A 73 -18.86 9.63 -3.65
CA GLU A 73 -18.69 8.18 -3.77
C GLU A 73 -19.62 7.61 -4.86
N ALA A 74 -19.11 6.64 -5.62
CA ALA A 74 -19.84 6.03 -6.72
C ALA A 74 -20.97 5.13 -6.18
N THR A 75 -22.22 5.40 -6.58
CA THR A 75 -23.39 4.58 -6.21
C THR A 75 -23.74 3.54 -7.27
N GLU A 76 -24.59 2.56 -6.92
CA GLU A 76 -25.09 1.55 -7.88
C GLU A 76 -25.85 2.21 -9.05
N GLU A 77 -26.60 3.27 -8.80
CA GLU A 77 -27.33 4.00 -9.84
C GLU A 77 -26.38 4.68 -10.84
N ASP A 78 -25.25 5.21 -10.39
CA ASP A 78 -24.25 5.82 -11.28
C ASP A 78 -23.61 4.76 -12.19
N GLU A 79 -23.45 3.54 -11.67
CA GLU A 79 -22.96 2.43 -12.47
C GLU A 79 -23.95 2.00 -13.56
N ILE A 80 -25.25 1.96 -13.24
CA ILE A 80 -26.34 1.64 -14.18
C ILE A 80 -26.48 2.71 -15.25
N LYS A 81 -26.37 4.00 -14.88
CA LYS A 81 -26.42 5.12 -15.85
C LYS A 81 -25.31 5.04 -16.87
N GLU A 82 -24.08 4.71 -16.46
CA GLU A 82 -22.96 4.52 -17.38
C GLU A 82 -23.24 3.38 -18.36
N ILE A 83 -23.85 2.29 -17.90
CA ILE A 83 -24.23 1.18 -18.78
C ILE A 83 -25.34 1.60 -19.75
N ALA A 84 -26.33 2.36 -19.29
CA ALA A 84 -27.41 2.88 -20.12
C ALA A 84 -26.89 3.81 -21.23
N SER A 85 -25.94 4.69 -20.92
CA SER A 85 -25.33 5.59 -21.91
C SER A 85 -24.50 4.82 -22.94
N LEU A 86 -23.74 3.81 -22.50
CA LEU A 86 -23.03 2.89 -23.39
C LEU A 86 -23.98 2.18 -24.35
N PHE A 87 -25.11 1.66 -23.86
CA PHE A 87 -26.09 0.98 -24.72
C PHE A 87 -26.72 1.90 -25.77
N LYS A 88 -27.14 3.10 -25.37
CA LYS A 88 -27.73 4.06 -26.32
C LYS A 88 -26.74 4.45 -27.42
N PHE A 89 -25.46 4.58 -27.09
CA PHE A 89 -24.42 4.88 -28.07
C PHE A 89 -24.16 3.74 -29.06
N ILE A 90 -24.13 2.50 -28.58
CA ILE A 90 -23.96 1.33 -29.45
C ILE A 90 -25.15 1.22 -30.41
N GLN A 91 -26.37 1.45 -29.90
CA GLN A 91 -27.59 1.46 -30.72
C GLN A 91 -27.58 2.57 -31.78
N SER A 92 -27.06 3.77 -31.47
CA SER A 92 -27.04 4.89 -32.42
C SER A 92 -26.01 4.75 -33.54
N ARG A 93 -24.94 3.96 -33.33
CA ARG A 93 -23.91 3.66 -34.35
C ARG A 93 -24.19 2.44 -35.22
N SER A 94 -25.10 1.57 -34.82
CA SER A 94 -25.39 0.30 -35.51
C SER A 94 -26.22 0.43 -36.82
N SER A 95 -26.24 1.59 -37.46
CA SER A 95 -26.89 1.79 -38.78
C SER A 95 -26.05 1.29 -39.97
N SER A 96 -24.81 0.83 -39.76
CA SER A 96 -23.97 0.23 -40.80
C SER A 96 -23.60 -1.24 -40.48
N TYR A 97 -24.32 -2.18 -41.12
CA TYR A 97 -23.95 -3.59 -41.40
C TYR A 97 -23.36 -4.51 -40.30
N HIS A 98 -23.27 -4.08 -39.05
CA HIS A 98 -23.02 -4.96 -37.91
C HIS A 98 -24.16 -4.78 -36.92
N THR A 99 -25.14 -5.70 -36.96
CA THR A 99 -26.18 -5.82 -35.95
C THR A 99 -25.51 -5.91 -34.58
N SER A 100 -25.75 -4.93 -33.71
CA SER A 100 -25.11 -4.81 -32.40
C SER A 100 -25.17 -6.13 -31.61
N VAL A 101 -24.02 -6.62 -31.15
CA VAL A 101 -23.89 -7.86 -30.36
C VAL A 101 -24.69 -7.79 -29.06
N LEU A 102 -24.94 -6.58 -28.53
CA LEU A 102 -25.63 -6.38 -27.25
C LEU A 102 -27.15 -6.17 -27.37
N SER A 103 -27.69 -5.67 -28.49
CA SER A 103 -29.15 -5.53 -28.65
C SER A 103 -29.83 -6.70 -29.38
N ALA A 104 -29.12 -7.40 -30.28
CA ALA A 104 -29.71 -8.51 -31.05
C ALA A 104 -29.65 -9.89 -30.36
N LYS A 105 -28.86 -10.05 -29.29
CA LYS A 105 -28.73 -11.34 -28.56
C LYS A 105 -29.41 -11.37 -27.19
N TYR A 106 -29.83 -10.22 -26.67
CA TYR A 106 -30.58 -10.10 -25.42
C TYR A 106 -32.01 -9.58 -25.63
N SER A 107 -32.41 -9.25 -26.87
CA SER A 107 -33.82 -9.07 -27.23
C SER A 107 -34.49 -10.44 -27.25
N CYS A 108 -35.57 -10.58 -26.49
CA CYS A 108 -36.40 -11.77 -26.35
C CYS A 108 -36.49 -12.62 -27.62
N ASP A 109 -35.94 -13.84 -27.56
CA ASP A 109 -36.67 -15.06 -27.87
C ASP A 109 -35.96 -16.25 -27.21
N GLU A 110 -36.75 -17.09 -26.53
CA GLU A 110 -36.33 -18.36 -25.94
C GLU A 110 -36.01 -19.37 -27.05
N SER A 111 -34.89 -19.23 -27.74
CA SER A 111 -34.28 -20.30 -28.55
C SER A 111 -33.04 -19.75 -29.26
N ASP A 112 -31.98 -20.55 -29.28
CA ASP A 112 -30.86 -20.43 -30.23
C ASP A 112 -29.74 -19.41 -29.92
N ALA A 113 -29.01 -19.70 -28.83
CA ALA A 113 -27.54 -19.95 -28.85
C ALA A 113 -27.01 -20.12 -27.42
N LEU A 114 -27.51 -21.15 -26.72
CA LEU A 114 -26.97 -21.60 -25.44
C LEU A 114 -25.61 -22.26 -25.69
N VAL A 115 -24.53 -21.48 -25.72
CA VAL A 115 -23.22 -22.01 -25.33
C VAL A 115 -23.35 -22.29 -23.84
N SER A 116 -23.51 -23.56 -23.50
CA SER A 116 -23.60 -24.06 -22.12
C SER A 116 -22.39 -23.62 -21.30
N THR A 117 -22.47 -22.45 -20.69
CA THR A 117 -21.65 -22.10 -19.54
C THR A 117 -22.24 -22.88 -18.37
N GLY A 118 -21.53 -23.92 -17.95
CA GLY A 118 -22.00 -24.93 -16.99
C GLY A 118 -22.48 -24.39 -15.63
N SER A 119 -22.79 -25.30 -14.70
CA SER A 119 -23.53 -25.05 -13.44
C SER A 119 -22.96 -23.98 -12.49
N ILE A 120 -21.81 -23.38 -12.82
CA ILE A 120 -21.14 -22.32 -12.05
C ILE A 120 -21.75 -20.93 -12.35
N ALA A 121 -22.14 -20.65 -13.60
CA ALA A 121 -22.77 -19.37 -13.94
C ALA A 121 -24.17 -19.22 -13.31
N SER A 122 -24.85 -20.35 -13.06
CA SER A 122 -26.11 -20.40 -12.32
C SER A 122 -25.95 -20.11 -10.83
N ASP A 123 -24.85 -20.51 -10.18
CA ASP A 123 -24.65 -20.29 -8.74
C ASP A 123 -24.57 -18.81 -8.38
N PHE A 124 -23.99 -17.99 -9.26
CA PHE A 124 -23.94 -16.53 -9.09
C PHE A 124 -25.15 -15.81 -9.69
N ASN A 125 -26.09 -16.53 -10.31
CA ASN A 125 -27.20 -15.97 -11.08
C ASN A 125 -26.73 -14.91 -12.08
N VAL A 126 -25.59 -15.16 -12.76
CA VAL A 126 -24.91 -14.15 -13.60
C VAL A 126 -25.83 -13.63 -14.70
N GLU A 127 -26.55 -14.52 -15.37
CA GLU A 127 -27.49 -14.15 -16.43
C GLU A 127 -28.63 -13.28 -15.92
N ILE A 128 -29.17 -13.58 -14.73
CA ILE A 128 -30.23 -12.76 -14.10
C ILE A 128 -29.68 -11.39 -13.73
N ARG A 129 -28.44 -11.31 -13.22
CA ARG A 129 -27.79 -10.03 -12.90
C ARG A 129 -27.55 -9.19 -14.14
N ILE A 130 -27.06 -9.82 -15.21
CA ILE A 130 -26.88 -9.18 -16.51
C ILE A 130 -28.24 -8.65 -17.00
N LYS A 131 -29.28 -9.49 -17.05
CA LYS A 131 -30.65 -9.07 -17.43
C LYS A 131 -31.17 -7.92 -16.56
N SER A 132 -31.01 -7.99 -15.25
CA SER A 132 -31.41 -6.92 -14.33
C SER A 132 -30.64 -5.62 -14.56
N ILE A 133 -29.34 -5.69 -14.83
CA ILE A 133 -28.55 -4.52 -15.24
C ILE A 133 -29.14 -3.91 -16.53
N PHE A 134 -29.44 -4.74 -17.53
CA PHE A 134 -30.01 -4.32 -18.81
C PHE A 134 -31.41 -3.69 -18.66
N GLU A 135 -32.31 -4.29 -17.89
CA GLU A 135 -33.65 -3.76 -17.61
C GLU A 135 -33.58 -2.40 -16.92
N ARG A 136 -32.74 -2.29 -15.87
CA ARG A 136 -32.52 -1.03 -15.15
C ARG A 136 -31.92 0.03 -16.09
N ALA A 137 -30.94 -0.34 -16.92
CA ALA A 137 -30.33 0.57 -17.89
C ALA A 137 -31.33 1.04 -18.98
N SER A 138 -32.19 0.15 -19.48
CA SER A 138 -33.17 0.45 -20.53
C SER A 138 -34.29 1.36 -20.05
N SER A 139 -34.66 1.25 -18.77
CA SER A 139 -35.64 2.13 -18.12
C SER A 139 -35.10 3.55 -17.83
N THR A 140 -33.80 3.78 -18.03
CA THR A 140 -33.14 5.05 -17.73
C THR A 140 -33.26 6.02 -18.91
N ASP A 141 -34.12 7.02 -18.76
CA ASP A 141 -34.42 8.01 -19.79
C ASP A 141 -33.33 9.12 -19.85
N GLN A 142 -32.21 8.83 -20.52
CA GLN A 142 -31.14 9.80 -20.80
C GLN A 142 -31.08 10.20 -22.27
N LYS A 143 -31.05 11.50 -22.55
CA LYS A 143 -30.69 12.15 -23.82
C LYS A 143 -29.26 12.65 -23.71
N THR A 144 -28.22 11.86 -23.94
CA THR A 144 -26.85 12.42 -23.88
C THR A 144 -25.82 11.60 -24.66
N GLU A 145 -24.85 12.31 -25.26
CA GLU A 145 -23.67 11.78 -25.95
C GLU A 145 -22.73 11.04 -24.98
N LEU A 146 -21.94 10.09 -25.49
CA LEU A 146 -20.90 9.41 -24.70
C LEU A 146 -19.80 10.40 -24.33
N LEU A 147 -19.86 10.89 -23.10
CA LEU A 147 -18.75 11.58 -22.47
C LEU A 147 -17.92 10.57 -21.67
N VAL A 148 -16.60 10.76 -21.69
CA VAL A 148 -15.63 10.00 -20.89
C VAL A 148 -16.14 9.95 -19.44
N GLN A 149 -16.34 8.75 -18.91
CA GLN A 149 -16.80 8.55 -17.54
C GLN A 149 -15.59 8.28 -16.64
N PRO A 150 -15.11 9.27 -15.87
CA PRO A 150 -13.99 9.06 -14.99
C PRO A 150 -14.35 8.17 -13.81
N PHE A 151 -13.41 7.33 -13.42
CA PHE A 151 -13.45 6.52 -12.22
C PHE A 151 -12.15 6.72 -11.45
N LEU A 152 -12.25 7.37 -10.29
CA LEU A 152 -11.11 7.69 -9.44
C LEU A 152 -11.11 6.80 -8.21
N HIS A 153 -10.07 5.97 -8.05
CA HIS A 153 -9.84 5.24 -6.80
C HIS A 153 -8.95 6.07 -5.88
N ILE A 154 -9.51 6.59 -4.79
CA ILE A 154 -8.73 7.30 -3.76
C ILE A 154 -8.28 6.29 -2.72
N TRP A 155 -6.97 6.20 -2.51
CA TRP A 155 -6.33 5.39 -1.49
C TRP A 155 -5.82 6.31 -0.37
N ASP A 156 -6.62 6.49 0.68
CA ASP A 156 -6.15 7.09 1.93
C ASP A 156 -5.50 6.01 2.78
N CYS A 157 -4.18 5.94 2.77
CA CYS A 157 -3.46 4.91 3.49
C CYS A 157 -3.13 5.36 4.92
N GLY A 158 -3.11 4.41 5.87
CA GLY A 158 -2.60 4.67 7.21
C GLY A 158 -1.19 5.27 7.19
N GLY A 159 -0.97 6.35 7.94
CA GLY A 159 0.35 7.00 8.05
C GLY A 159 1.24 6.43 9.16
N GLN A 160 0.86 5.29 9.73
CA GLN A 160 1.60 4.61 10.78
C GLN A 160 2.87 3.99 10.17
N PRO A 161 3.98 3.93 10.92
CA PRO A 161 5.25 3.44 10.40
C PRO A 161 5.15 2.05 9.75
N VAL A 162 4.41 1.14 10.41
CA VAL A 162 4.11 -0.21 9.91
C VAL A 162 3.59 -0.22 8.47
N PHE A 163 2.67 0.69 8.13
CA PHE A 163 2.02 0.68 6.82
C PHE A 163 2.93 1.27 5.77
N LEU A 164 3.69 2.30 6.11
CA LEU A 164 4.63 2.94 5.19
C LEU A 164 5.67 1.94 4.65
N GLU A 165 6.03 0.91 5.41
CA GLU A 165 6.91 -0.19 4.97
C GLU A 165 6.26 -1.08 3.88
N ILE A 166 4.94 -1.22 3.91
CA ILE A 166 4.16 -2.17 3.09
C ILE A 166 3.61 -1.51 1.83
N LEU A 167 3.29 -0.22 1.91
CA LEU A 167 2.71 0.56 0.82
C LEU A 167 3.42 0.45 -0.54
N PRO A 168 4.76 0.27 -0.62
CA PRO A 168 5.42 0.06 -1.91
C PRO A 168 4.89 -1.17 -2.69
N ALA A 169 4.31 -2.17 -2.01
CA ALA A 169 3.71 -3.35 -2.65
C ALA A 169 2.41 -3.04 -3.41
N PHE A 170 1.81 -1.86 -3.20
CA PHE A 170 0.55 -1.44 -3.84
C PHE A 170 0.75 -0.34 -4.90
N LEU A 171 2.00 0.04 -5.20
CA LEU A 171 2.28 1.06 -6.22
C LEU A 171 1.94 0.53 -7.62
N THR A 172 1.32 1.39 -8.43
CA THR A 172 0.98 1.10 -9.83
C THR A 172 1.28 2.31 -10.72
N PRO A 173 1.56 2.12 -12.03
CA PRO A 173 1.95 3.22 -12.92
C PRO A 173 0.88 4.29 -13.16
N ARG A 174 -0.40 3.93 -13.17
CA ARG A 174 -1.53 4.86 -13.40
C ARG A 174 -2.01 5.50 -12.10
N THR A 175 -1.10 6.16 -11.39
CA THR A 175 -1.37 6.73 -10.07
C THR A 175 -0.81 8.14 -9.95
N MET A 176 -1.65 9.07 -9.51
CA MET A 176 -1.20 10.38 -9.01
C MET A 176 -0.89 10.24 -7.53
N PHE A 177 0.25 10.79 -7.12
CA PHE A 177 0.73 10.74 -5.74
C PHE A 177 0.59 12.10 -5.07
N LEU A 178 -0.15 12.14 -3.97
CA LEU A 178 -0.19 13.32 -3.10
C LEU A 178 0.63 13.02 -1.85
N LEU A 179 1.77 13.67 -1.72
CA LEU A 179 2.68 13.50 -0.59
C LEU A 179 2.43 14.61 0.45
N LEU A 180 1.75 14.26 1.53
CA LEU A 180 1.29 15.21 2.53
C LEU A 180 2.29 15.42 3.67
N PHE A 181 2.44 16.67 4.07
CA PHE A 181 3.18 17.08 5.27
C PHE A 181 2.43 18.17 6.04
N ASP A 182 2.75 18.33 7.33
CA ASP A 182 2.22 19.40 8.16
C ASP A 182 3.06 20.66 7.96
N ALA A 183 2.57 21.62 7.18
CA ALA A 183 3.31 22.84 6.84
C ALA A 183 3.50 23.80 8.02
N SER A 184 2.83 23.54 9.15
CA SER A 184 2.96 24.34 10.37
C SER A 184 4.13 23.93 11.25
N LYS A 185 4.83 22.82 10.92
CA LYS A 185 5.97 22.28 11.68
C LYS A 185 7.27 22.38 10.90
N ASP A 186 8.37 22.27 11.63
CA ASP A 186 9.68 22.07 11.02
C ASP A 186 9.76 20.65 10.41
N PHE A 187 10.10 20.57 9.13
CA PHE A 187 10.22 19.31 8.40
C PHE A 187 11.49 18.53 8.76
N ARG A 188 12.48 19.18 9.38
CA ARG A 188 13.69 18.54 9.91
C ARG A 188 13.45 17.83 11.24
N GLU A 189 12.34 18.12 11.91
CA GLU A 189 11.98 17.42 13.14
C GLU A 189 11.54 15.99 12.85
N ARG A 190 11.87 15.11 13.81
CA ARG A 190 11.40 13.73 13.84
C ARG A 190 9.89 13.71 13.92
N TRP A 191 9.25 12.92 13.07
CA TRP A 191 7.80 12.85 13.08
C TRP A 191 7.31 11.88 14.17
N GLN A 192 6.17 12.25 14.76
CA GLN A 192 5.51 11.47 15.80
C GLN A 192 4.19 10.94 15.25
N SER A 193 4.02 9.63 15.29
CA SER A 193 2.79 8.95 14.89
C SER A 193 1.66 9.32 15.85
N ARG A 194 0.64 9.99 15.30
CA ARG A 194 -0.55 10.48 16.01
C ARG A 194 -1.78 9.75 15.50
N GLN A 195 -2.59 9.23 16.41
CA GLN A 195 -3.88 8.64 16.10
C GLN A 195 -4.99 9.39 16.83
N ASN A 196 -5.93 9.96 16.07
CA ASN A 196 -7.17 10.51 16.60
C ASN A 196 -8.17 9.36 16.74
N THR A 197 -8.59 9.07 17.96
CA THR A 197 -9.57 8.03 18.26
C THR A 197 -11.01 8.55 18.10
N PRO A 198 -12.01 7.66 17.92
CA PRO A 198 -13.41 8.05 17.76
C PRO A 198 -13.98 8.87 18.94
N ASP A 199 -13.43 8.72 20.15
CA ASP A 199 -13.79 9.51 21.33
C ASP A 199 -13.08 10.87 21.41
N GLY A 200 -12.41 11.30 20.32
CA GLY A 200 -11.77 12.61 20.19
C GLY A 200 -10.43 12.73 20.92
N LYS A 201 -9.87 11.64 21.45
CA LYS A 201 -8.54 11.64 22.07
C LYS A 201 -7.43 11.52 21.02
N VAL A 202 -6.28 12.10 21.32
CA VAL A 202 -5.07 11.96 20.49
C VAL A 202 -4.11 11.01 21.18
N LEU A 203 -3.91 9.84 20.60
CA LEU A 203 -2.92 8.86 21.04
C LEU A 203 -1.61 9.09 20.30
N PHE A 204 -0.54 9.25 21.08
CA PHE A 204 0.82 9.20 20.56
C PHE A 204 1.31 7.75 20.63
N VAL A 205 1.70 7.22 19.47
CA VAL A 205 2.08 5.81 19.32
C VAL A 205 3.58 5.65 19.38
N GLU A 206 4.30 6.36 18.51
CA GLU A 206 5.76 6.21 18.34
C GLU A 206 6.38 7.51 17.80
N VAL A 207 7.59 7.82 18.24
CA VAL A 207 8.45 8.83 17.60
C VAL A 207 9.47 8.09 16.74
N VAL A 208 9.43 8.29 15.43
CA VAL A 208 10.29 7.56 14.48
C VAL A 208 11.66 8.23 14.39
N ASN A 209 12.71 7.47 14.08
CA ASN A 209 14.07 7.98 13.85
C ASN A 209 14.27 8.54 12.44
N GLU A 210 13.32 9.36 12.01
CA GLU A 210 13.24 9.89 10.65
C GLU A 210 12.55 11.26 10.68
N SER A 211 13.11 12.23 9.94
CA SER A 211 12.48 13.55 9.79
C SER A 211 11.35 13.50 8.75
N THR A 212 10.48 14.52 8.75
CA THR A 212 9.45 14.62 7.71
C THR A 212 10.08 14.79 6.33
N SER A 213 11.19 15.54 6.21
CA SER A 213 11.92 15.66 4.95
C SER A 213 12.50 14.33 4.46
N ASP A 214 13.06 13.51 5.35
CA ASP A 214 13.65 12.23 4.95
C ASP A 214 12.57 11.28 4.44
N LEU A 215 11.43 11.19 5.16
CA LEU A 215 10.28 10.42 4.72
C LEU A 215 9.81 10.87 3.33
N MET A 216 9.68 12.18 3.12
CA MET A 216 9.22 12.73 1.84
C MET A 216 10.18 12.36 0.70
N VAL A 217 11.48 12.60 0.87
CA VAL A 217 12.47 12.34 -0.19
C VAL A 217 12.59 10.84 -0.46
N LYS A 218 12.53 9.98 0.58
CA LYS A 218 12.47 8.53 0.42
C LYS A 218 11.28 8.09 -0.43
N TRP A 219 10.09 8.65 -0.20
CA TRP A 219 8.91 8.36 -1.01
C TRP A 219 9.05 8.82 -2.45
N ILE A 220 9.51 10.06 -2.68
CA ILE A 220 9.74 10.59 -4.03
C ILE A 220 10.74 9.70 -4.78
N SER A 221 11.89 9.40 -4.16
CA SER A 221 12.92 8.49 -4.68
C SER A 221 12.37 7.11 -5.03
N THR A 222 11.48 6.58 -4.18
CA THR A 222 10.86 5.25 -4.37
C THR A 222 9.89 5.25 -5.54
N ILE A 223 9.03 6.26 -5.63
CA ILE A 223 8.07 6.43 -6.74
C ILE A 223 8.84 6.60 -8.05
N HIS A 224 9.86 7.44 -8.06
CA HIS A 224 10.74 7.61 -9.22
C HIS A 224 11.37 6.28 -9.65
N SER A 225 12.00 5.57 -8.73
CA SER A 225 12.68 4.29 -9.01
C SER A 225 11.71 3.21 -9.51
N TYR A 226 10.50 3.16 -8.95
CA TYR A 226 9.49 2.17 -9.27
C TYR A 226 8.77 2.47 -10.60
N LEU A 227 8.55 3.74 -10.95
CA LEU A 227 7.72 4.10 -12.10
C LEU A 227 8.49 4.59 -13.33
N VAL A 228 9.61 5.28 -13.14
CA VAL A 228 10.41 5.83 -14.25
C VAL A 228 11.22 4.75 -14.96
N LYS A 229 11.63 3.68 -14.27
CA LYS A 229 12.28 2.53 -14.93
C LYS A 229 11.34 1.71 -15.82
N HIS A 230 10.03 1.73 -15.55
CA HIS A 230 9.04 0.92 -16.26
C HIS A 230 8.36 1.66 -17.44
N ASN A 231 8.39 3.00 -17.47
CA ASN A 231 7.66 3.82 -18.45
C ASN A 231 8.53 4.40 -19.59
N LYS A 232 9.46 3.63 -20.17
CA LYS A 232 10.27 4.14 -21.31
C LYS A 232 9.47 4.36 -22.62
N GLU A 233 8.23 3.88 -22.72
CA GLU A 233 7.46 3.91 -23.98
C GLU A 233 6.02 4.45 -23.89
N ASP A 234 5.47 4.75 -22.71
CA ASP A 234 4.07 5.22 -22.56
C ASP A 234 3.98 6.65 -21.96
N ALA A 235 3.24 7.52 -22.64
CA ALA A 235 3.23 8.98 -22.51
C ALA A 235 2.53 9.57 -21.26
N SER A 236 2.31 8.79 -20.19
CA SER A 236 1.75 9.31 -18.94
C SER A 236 2.71 9.07 -17.78
N SER A 237 3.57 10.05 -17.54
CA SER A 237 4.40 10.09 -16.35
C SER A 237 3.52 10.18 -15.10
N PRO A 238 3.83 9.43 -14.03
CA PRO A 238 3.17 9.64 -12.74
C PRO A 238 3.35 11.10 -12.30
N SER A 239 2.26 11.76 -11.93
CA SER A 239 2.29 13.13 -11.41
C SER A 239 2.37 13.10 -9.89
N LEU A 240 3.38 13.76 -9.30
CA LEU A 240 3.51 13.88 -7.85
C LEU A 240 3.30 15.33 -7.41
N TYR A 241 2.46 15.53 -6.40
CA TYR A 241 2.31 16.81 -5.71
C TYR A 241 2.73 16.69 -4.25
N CYS A 242 3.49 17.68 -3.77
CA CYS A 242 3.78 17.82 -2.34
C CYS A 242 2.72 18.75 -1.72
N ILE A 243 1.95 18.25 -0.77
CA ILE A 243 0.82 18.97 -0.18
C ILE A 243 1.11 19.32 1.28
N GLY A 244 1.33 20.60 1.55
CA GLY A 244 1.46 21.13 2.90
C GLY A 244 0.10 21.47 3.49
N THR A 245 -0.39 20.70 4.45
CA THR A 245 -1.66 20.98 5.12
C THR A 245 -1.49 22.00 6.25
N ARG A 246 -2.61 22.43 6.86
CA ARG A 246 -2.66 23.42 7.95
C ARG A 246 -2.17 24.81 7.53
N GLY A 247 -2.50 25.18 6.30
CA GLY A 247 -2.25 26.51 5.77
C GLY A 247 -2.88 27.64 6.59
N ASP A 248 -3.92 27.37 7.39
CA ASP A 248 -4.54 28.29 8.36
C ASP A 248 -3.54 28.81 9.40
N LYS A 249 -2.58 27.97 9.80
CA LYS A 249 -1.55 28.32 10.78
C LYS A 249 -0.45 29.19 10.18
N LEU A 250 -0.34 29.23 8.86
CA LEU A 250 0.59 30.04 8.09
C LEU A 250 -0.05 31.38 7.71
N LYS A 251 -0.37 32.20 8.72
CA LYS A 251 -1.12 33.48 8.60
C LYS A 251 -0.58 34.50 7.60
N ARG A 252 0.70 34.40 7.21
CA ARG A 252 1.35 35.34 6.28
C ARG A 252 1.66 34.62 4.99
N LYS A 253 1.24 35.20 3.85
CA LYS A 253 1.55 34.70 2.51
C LYS A 253 3.03 34.31 2.42
N ARG A 254 3.96 35.24 2.67
CA ARG A 254 5.42 35.02 2.70
C ARG A 254 5.90 33.75 3.42
N LYS A 255 5.23 33.32 4.50
CA LYS A 255 5.58 32.06 5.18
C LYS A 255 5.23 30.84 4.35
N ARG A 256 4.07 30.85 3.67
CA ARG A 256 3.67 29.79 2.72
C ARG A 256 4.70 29.69 1.59
N GLU A 257 5.13 30.80 0.97
CA GLU A 257 6.17 30.73 -0.07
C GLU A 257 7.53 30.30 0.49
N GLN A 258 7.87 30.65 1.73
CA GLN A 258 9.10 30.17 2.37
C GLN A 258 9.08 28.65 2.54
N VAL A 259 7.97 28.08 3.04
CA VAL A 259 7.80 26.63 3.16
C VAL A 259 7.84 25.97 1.77
N LYS A 260 7.18 26.56 0.78
CA LYS A 260 7.21 26.08 -0.62
C LYS A 260 8.64 25.94 -1.14
N LYS A 261 9.45 27.00 -0.98
CA LYS A 261 10.87 27.02 -1.38
C LYS A 261 11.72 26.01 -0.60
N GLN A 262 11.46 25.85 0.69
CA GLN A 262 12.18 24.88 1.52
C GLN A 262 11.93 23.43 1.10
N ILE A 263 10.72 23.12 0.63
CA ILE A 263 10.41 21.79 0.09
C ILE A 263 11.01 21.62 -1.30
N GLN A 264 10.93 22.64 -2.16
CA GLN A 264 11.55 22.63 -3.49
C GLN A 264 13.06 22.38 -3.44
N SER A 265 13.76 23.00 -2.49
CA SER A 265 15.21 22.79 -2.34
C SER A 265 15.59 21.38 -1.87
N LEU A 266 14.65 20.54 -1.42
CA LEU A 266 14.94 19.13 -1.11
C LEU A 266 15.20 18.30 -2.37
N TYR A 267 14.71 18.73 -3.53
CA TYR A 267 14.74 17.94 -4.76
C TYR A 267 15.27 18.68 -6.01
N GLU A 268 15.54 19.99 -5.94
CA GLU A 268 15.97 20.82 -7.08
C GLU A 268 17.20 20.28 -7.84
N GLU A 269 18.12 19.61 -7.15
CA GLU A 269 19.35 19.03 -7.73
C GLU A 269 19.33 17.49 -7.76
N LYS A 270 18.13 16.89 -7.74
CA LYS A 270 17.96 15.43 -7.72
C LYS A 270 17.42 14.93 -9.05
N GLU A 271 17.84 13.74 -9.46
CA GLU A 271 17.38 13.10 -10.72
C GLU A 271 15.85 12.93 -10.79
N PHE A 272 15.17 12.93 -9.64
CA PHE A 272 13.73 12.77 -9.52
C PHE A 272 12.96 14.10 -9.40
N SER A 273 13.61 15.25 -9.62
CA SER A 273 12.97 16.58 -9.58
C SER A 273 11.76 16.66 -10.51
N ASP A 274 11.91 16.10 -11.71
CA ASP A 274 10.95 16.20 -12.82
C ASP A 274 9.66 15.41 -12.55
N LEU A 275 9.66 14.55 -11.51
CA LEU A 275 8.48 13.83 -11.05
C LEU A 275 7.49 14.75 -10.32
N ILE A 276 7.99 15.83 -9.70
CA ILE A 276 7.18 16.72 -8.85
C ILE A 276 6.61 17.86 -9.70
N GLU A 277 5.29 17.89 -9.82
CA GLU A 277 4.57 18.92 -10.56
C GLU A 277 4.55 20.25 -9.80
N ASP A 278 4.14 20.22 -8.52
CA ASP A 278 4.17 21.40 -7.66
C ASP A 278 4.12 21.07 -6.16
N VAL A 279 4.37 22.10 -5.35
CA VAL A 279 4.16 22.14 -3.91
C VAL A 279 3.01 23.09 -3.58
N LEU A 280 1.91 22.57 -3.05
CA LEU A 280 0.72 23.35 -2.68
C LEU A 280 0.57 23.43 -1.16
N ILE A 281 0.28 24.62 -0.64
CA ILE A 281 0.03 24.84 0.79
C ILE A 281 -1.46 25.12 1.00
N ILE A 282 -2.17 24.16 1.58
CA ILE A 282 -3.63 24.12 1.66
C ILE A 282 -4.14 24.43 3.06
N ASP A 283 -5.12 25.33 3.14
CA ASP A 283 -5.98 25.52 4.31
C ASP A 283 -7.27 24.69 4.22
N ASN A 284 -7.21 23.46 4.73
CA ASN A 284 -8.36 22.56 4.78
C ASN A 284 -9.53 23.09 5.62
N THR A 285 -9.36 24.09 6.49
CA THR A 285 -10.45 24.62 7.33
C THR A 285 -11.50 25.41 6.54
N THR A 286 -11.12 25.83 5.32
CA THR A 286 -11.96 26.55 4.37
C THR A 286 -12.75 25.62 3.44
N SER A 287 -12.54 24.31 3.54
CA SER A 287 -13.17 23.28 2.73
C SER A 287 -14.69 23.39 2.68
N GLY A 288 -15.27 23.29 1.48
CA GLY A 288 -16.71 23.30 1.26
C GLY A 288 -17.38 24.67 1.41
N ARG A 289 -16.61 25.77 1.50
CA ARG A 289 -17.14 27.14 1.65
C ARG A 289 -17.39 27.87 0.31
N GLY A 290 -17.46 27.14 -0.81
CA GLY A 290 -17.67 27.71 -2.14
C GLY A 290 -16.55 28.69 -2.52
N GLU A 291 -16.89 29.90 -2.96
CA GLU A 291 -15.93 30.93 -3.38
C GLU A 291 -14.92 31.35 -2.29
N LYS A 292 -15.19 31.05 -1.01
CA LYS A 292 -14.29 31.35 0.11
C LYS A 292 -13.32 30.21 0.45
N GLU A 293 -13.35 29.12 -0.32
CA GLU A 293 -12.41 28.01 -0.17
C GLU A 293 -10.99 28.43 -0.60
N ASP A 294 -9.96 27.83 0.01
CA ASP A 294 -8.57 28.06 -0.37
C ASP A 294 -8.38 27.72 -1.88
N PRO A 295 -7.95 28.68 -2.71
CA PRO A 295 -7.79 28.46 -4.16
C PRO A 295 -6.88 27.29 -4.51
N SER A 296 -5.94 26.94 -3.62
CA SER A 296 -5.02 25.82 -3.81
C SER A 296 -5.74 24.46 -3.79
N ILE A 297 -6.91 24.36 -3.16
CA ILE A 297 -7.77 23.16 -3.19
C ILE A 297 -8.41 23.04 -4.57
N THR A 298 -8.93 24.15 -5.11
CA THR A 298 -9.51 24.19 -6.46
C THR A 298 -8.46 23.87 -7.52
N GLU A 299 -7.26 24.45 -7.42
CA GLU A 299 -6.11 24.14 -8.28
C GLU A 299 -5.78 22.64 -8.24
N LEU A 300 -5.76 22.03 -7.06
CA LEU A 300 -5.53 20.60 -6.93
C LEU A 300 -6.65 19.75 -7.58
N ARG A 301 -7.93 20.15 -7.46
CA ARG A 301 -9.03 19.46 -8.16
C ARG A 301 -8.86 19.54 -9.67
N GLU A 302 -8.49 20.71 -10.20
CA GLU A 302 -8.23 20.90 -11.63
C GLU A 302 -7.04 20.06 -12.13
N ALA A 303 -5.98 19.95 -11.33
CA ALA A 303 -4.83 19.08 -11.62
C ALA A 303 -5.24 17.61 -11.69
N VAL A 304 -6.06 17.13 -10.73
CA VAL A 304 -6.59 15.77 -10.75
C VAL A 304 -7.49 15.55 -11.98
N ASP A 305 -8.37 16.50 -12.31
CA ASP A 305 -9.21 16.43 -13.51
C ASP A 305 -8.37 16.34 -14.80
N SER A 306 -7.29 17.14 -14.90
CA SER A 306 -6.35 17.10 -16.03
C SER A 306 -5.66 15.74 -16.15
N PHE A 307 -5.16 15.21 -15.03
CA PHE A 307 -4.53 13.89 -14.97
C PHE A 307 -5.47 12.76 -15.40
N ILE A 308 -6.71 12.78 -14.94
CA ILE A 308 -7.73 11.79 -15.32
C ILE A 308 -8.02 11.85 -16.83
N ASN A 309 -8.14 13.05 -17.41
CA ASN A 309 -8.33 13.23 -18.85
C ASN A 309 -7.19 12.60 -19.67
N ASN A 310 -5.94 12.78 -19.22
CA ASN A 310 -4.76 12.22 -19.88
C ASN A 310 -4.68 10.69 -19.80
N LEU A 311 -5.39 10.08 -18.84
CA LEU A 311 -5.44 8.62 -18.64
C LEU A 311 -6.62 7.93 -19.32
N ALA A 312 -7.44 8.66 -20.08
CA ALA A 312 -8.56 8.08 -20.82
C ALA A 312 -8.05 7.02 -21.81
N VAL A 313 -8.57 5.79 -21.69
CA VAL A 313 -8.25 4.68 -22.59
C VAL A 313 -9.49 4.09 -23.21
N LYS A 314 -9.41 3.78 -24.51
CA LYS A 314 -10.45 3.02 -25.21
C LYS A 314 -10.59 1.64 -24.57
N THR A 315 -11.73 1.36 -23.99
CA THR A 315 -12.00 0.08 -23.32
C THR A 315 -13.10 -0.65 -24.08
N PRO A 316 -12.90 -1.93 -24.45
CA PRO A 316 -13.96 -2.72 -25.07
C PRO A 316 -15.20 -2.76 -24.18
N VAL A 317 -16.39 -2.61 -24.76
CA VAL A 317 -17.65 -2.52 -24.00
C VAL A 317 -17.87 -3.76 -23.12
N ASN A 318 -17.51 -4.95 -23.61
CA ASN A 318 -17.68 -6.20 -22.85
C ASN A 318 -16.80 -6.24 -21.60
N TRP A 319 -15.64 -5.57 -21.62
CA TRP A 319 -14.77 -5.45 -20.44
C TRP A 319 -15.41 -4.53 -19.40
N VAL A 320 -16.03 -3.42 -19.85
CA VAL A 320 -16.81 -2.54 -18.98
C VAL A 320 -17.97 -3.30 -18.34
N LEU A 321 -18.75 -4.05 -19.13
CA LEU A 321 -19.84 -4.89 -18.62
C LEU A 321 -19.34 -5.92 -17.60
N PHE A 322 -18.24 -6.63 -17.91
CA PHE A 322 -17.62 -7.60 -17.01
C PHE A 322 -17.28 -7.00 -15.64
N ARG A 323 -16.61 -5.83 -15.62
CA ARG A 323 -16.30 -5.09 -14.37
C ARG A 323 -17.55 -4.83 -13.54
N LYS A 324 -18.64 -4.44 -14.19
CA LYS A 324 -19.90 -4.08 -13.54
C LYS A 324 -20.56 -5.28 -12.89
N VAL A 325 -20.61 -6.40 -13.63
CA VAL A 325 -21.13 -7.67 -13.10
C VAL A 325 -20.33 -8.10 -11.88
N LEU A 326 -19.00 -8.02 -11.92
CA LEU A 326 -18.15 -8.32 -10.76
C LEU A 326 -18.50 -7.47 -9.53
N ARG A 327 -18.77 -6.17 -9.69
CA ARG A 327 -19.16 -5.30 -8.57
C ARG A 327 -20.54 -5.64 -7.99
N GLU A 328 -21.52 -5.96 -8.83
CA GLU A 328 -22.88 -6.33 -8.39
C GLU A 328 -22.91 -7.63 -7.57
N LEU A 329 -21.88 -8.50 -7.67
CA LEU A 329 -21.79 -9.71 -6.86
C LEU A 329 -21.78 -9.42 -5.36
N LYS A 330 -21.31 -8.23 -4.95
CA LYS A 330 -21.14 -7.84 -3.53
C LYS A 330 -20.31 -8.86 -2.73
N GLN A 331 -19.41 -9.55 -3.43
CA GLN A 331 -18.46 -10.49 -2.83
C GLN A 331 -17.08 -9.84 -2.73
N ASN A 332 -16.30 -10.27 -1.75
CA ASN A 332 -14.92 -9.79 -1.59
C ASN A 332 -13.95 -10.54 -2.53
N ILE A 333 -14.24 -11.80 -2.83
CA ILE A 333 -13.36 -12.71 -3.59
C ILE A 333 -14.22 -13.67 -4.40
N ILE A 334 -13.73 -14.04 -5.58
CA ILE A 334 -14.22 -15.15 -6.39
C ILE A 334 -13.04 -16.01 -6.88
N SER A 335 -13.33 -17.21 -7.40
CA SER A 335 -12.29 -17.98 -8.08
C SER A 335 -12.02 -17.43 -9.49
N VAL A 336 -10.84 -17.73 -10.03
CA VAL A 336 -10.51 -17.41 -11.43
C VAL A 336 -11.43 -18.17 -12.39
N SER A 337 -11.88 -19.38 -12.03
CA SER A 337 -12.87 -20.13 -12.81
C SER A 337 -14.20 -19.39 -12.89
N ASP A 338 -14.67 -18.83 -11.78
CA ASP A 338 -15.90 -18.02 -11.73
C ASP A 338 -15.72 -16.75 -12.55
N ALA A 339 -14.57 -16.07 -12.42
CA ALA A 339 -14.25 -14.90 -13.21
C ALA A 339 -14.25 -15.22 -14.71
N ILE A 340 -13.73 -16.37 -15.13
CA ILE A 340 -13.77 -16.84 -16.51
C ILE A 340 -15.22 -17.09 -16.96
N ALA A 341 -16.03 -17.77 -16.15
CA ALA A 341 -17.44 -18.04 -16.47
C ALA A 341 -18.24 -16.73 -16.63
N ILE A 342 -18.04 -15.77 -15.72
CA ILE A 342 -18.64 -14.43 -15.80
C ILE A 342 -18.14 -13.69 -17.05
N GLY A 343 -16.85 -13.77 -17.35
CA GLY A 343 -16.26 -13.17 -18.54
C GLY A 343 -16.89 -13.72 -19.82
N VAL A 344 -17.07 -15.04 -19.91
CA VAL A 344 -17.74 -15.69 -21.05
C VAL A 344 -19.21 -15.26 -21.16
N ALA A 345 -19.93 -15.15 -20.04
CA ALA A 345 -21.30 -14.63 -20.00
C ALA A 345 -21.36 -13.15 -20.45
N CYS A 346 -20.30 -12.37 -20.23
CA CYS A 346 -20.12 -11.03 -20.77
C CYS A 346 -19.50 -11.00 -22.18
N HIS A 347 -19.41 -12.15 -22.87
CA HIS A 347 -18.84 -12.30 -24.21
C HIS A 347 -17.36 -11.89 -24.32
N ILE A 348 -16.57 -12.20 -23.29
CA ILE A 348 -15.11 -12.20 -23.32
C ILE A 348 -14.66 -13.65 -23.54
N ARG A 349 -13.70 -13.86 -24.45
CA ARG A 349 -13.11 -15.19 -24.63
C ARG A 349 -12.49 -15.66 -23.33
N ALA A 350 -12.69 -16.92 -22.95
CA ALA A 350 -12.15 -17.49 -21.71
C ALA A 350 -10.64 -17.23 -21.56
N ASP A 351 -9.87 -17.42 -22.64
CA ASP A 351 -8.41 -17.19 -22.67
C ASP A 351 -8.00 -15.73 -22.46
N ASP A 352 -8.88 -14.78 -22.79
CA ASP A 352 -8.60 -13.35 -22.66
C ASP A 352 -8.96 -12.82 -21.26
N VAL A 353 -9.79 -13.51 -20.46
CA VAL A 353 -10.23 -13.05 -19.12
C VAL A 353 -9.08 -12.78 -18.15
N PRO A 354 -8.04 -13.64 -18.03
CA PRO A 354 -6.89 -13.34 -17.17
C PRO A 354 -6.17 -12.03 -17.53
N GLU A 355 -6.12 -11.67 -18.82
CA GLU A 355 -5.56 -10.40 -19.28
C GLU A 355 -6.47 -9.22 -18.94
N VAL A 356 -7.80 -9.40 -18.96
CA VAL A 356 -8.76 -8.39 -18.47
C VAL A 356 -8.61 -8.16 -16.97
N LEU A 357 -8.38 -9.23 -16.20
CA LEU A 357 -8.12 -9.14 -14.76
C LEU A 357 -6.81 -8.41 -14.46
N LYS A 358 -5.74 -8.67 -15.22
CA LYS A 358 -4.47 -7.90 -15.11
C LYS A 358 -4.68 -6.42 -15.43
N PHE A 359 -5.45 -6.12 -16.48
CA PHE A 359 -5.82 -4.73 -16.80
C PHE A 359 -6.52 -4.05 -15.62
N TYR A 360 -7.52 -4.69 -15.00
CA TYR A 360 -8.19 -4.11 -13.83
C TYR A 360 -7.35 -4.13 -12.53
N HIS A 361 -6.35 -5.02 -12.44
CA HIS A 361 -5.36 -5.02 -11.36
C HIS A 361 -4.47 -3.79 -11.40
N GLU A 362 -3.93 -3.45 -12.58
CA GLU A 362 -3.14 -2.24 -12.78
C GLU A 362 -3.93 -0.97 -12.45
N LEU A 363 -5.25 -0.98 -12.71
CA LEU A 363 -6.17 0.11 -12.38
C LEU A 363 -6.56 0.14 -10.89
N GLY A 364 -6.34 -0.95 -10.15
CA GLY A 364 -6.73 -1.07 -8.73
C GLY A 364 -8.21 -1.33 -8.50
N ALA A 365 -8.94 -1.72 -9.55
CA ALA A 365 -10.34 -2.08 -9.44
C ALA A 365 -10.52 -3.49 -8.84
N VAL A 366 -9.57 -4.39 -9.09
CA VAL A 366 -9.47 -5.73 -8.48
C VAL A 366 -8.02 -6.01 -8.08
N LEU A 367 -7.76 -7.04 -7.27
CA LEU A 367 -6.42 -7.59 -7.08
C LEU A 367 -6.34 -9.01 -7.63
N TYR A 368 -5.38 -9.26 -8.52
CA TYR A 368 -5.16 -10.55 -9.16
C TYR A 368 -3.65 -10.85 -9.21
N TYR A 369 -3.24 -11.91 -8.51
CA TYR A 369 -1.84 -12.28 -8.34
C TYR A 369 -1.56 -13.68 -8.90
N PRO A 370 -1.55 -13.86 -10.24
CA PRO A 370 -1.37 -15.17 -10.88
C PRO A 370 -0.03 -15.85 -10.54
N GLN A 371 0.96 -15.07 -10.11
CA GLN A 371 2.29 -15.54 -9.74
C GLN A 371 2.36 -16.18 -8.34
N LEU A 372 1.31 -16.04 -7.52
CA LEU A 372 1.27 -16.53 -6.15
C LEU A 372 0.55 -17.87 -6.09
N GLU A 373 1.21 -18.94 -5.65
CA GLU A 373 0.59 -20.28 -5.66
C GLU A 373 -0.73 -20.35 -4.87
N GLY A 374 -0.82 -19.73 -3.68
CA GLY A 374 -2.06 -19.66 -2.90
C GLY A 374 -3.13 -18.70 -3.44
N LEU A 375 -2.78 -17.71 -4.26
CA LEU A 375 -3.75 -16.72 -4.79
C LEU A 375 -3.95 -16.79 -6.31
N ASN A 376 -3.24 -17.66 -7.03
CA ASN A 376 -3.28 -17.75 -8.49
C ASN A 376 -4.66 -18.16 -9.03
N LYS A 377 -5.48 -18.79 -8.18
CA LYS A 377 -6.85 -19.22 -8.44
C LYS A 377 -7.90 -18.27 -7.88
N LYS A 378 -7.51 -17.13 -7.31
CA LYS A 378 -8.44 -16.18 -6.67
C LYS A 378 -8.35 -14.79 -7.31
N VAL A 379 -9.49 -14.12 -7.34
CA VAL A 379 -9.61 -12.72 -7.73
C VAL A 379 -10.25 -11.97 -6.58
N ILE A 380 -9.52 -10.99 -6.04
CA ILE A 380 -10.01 -10.15 -4.96
C ILE A 380 -10.78 -8.98 -5.61
N LEU A 381 -12.09 -8.96 -5.42
CA LEU A 381 -12.98 -7.94 -5.96
C LEU A 381 -13.03 -6.68 -5.11
N ASN A 382 -12.69 -6.78 -3.82
CA ASN A 382 -12.70 -5.68 -2.87
C ASN A 382 -11.29 -5.42 -2.30
N PRO A 383 -10.49 -4.53 -2.92
CA PRO A 383 -9.17 -4.16 -2.43
C PRO A 383 -9.18 -3.62 -1.00
N LYS A 384 -10.20 -2.82 -0.61
CA LYS A 384 -10.32 -2.27 0.76
C LYS A 384 -10.39 -3.41 1.78
N TRP A 385 -11.30 -4.34 1.56
CA TRP A 385 -11.48 -5.50 2.45
C TRP A 385 -10.18 -6.32 2.57
N PHE A 386 -9.42 -6.46 1.48
CA PHE A 386 -8.17 -7.22 1.50
C PHE A 386 -7.08 -6.51 2.31
N VAL A 387 -6.90 -5.20 2.08
CA VAL A 387 -5.94 -4.40 2.85
C VAL A 387 -6.33 -4.38 4.33
N ASP A 388 -7.63 -4.24 4.64
CA ASP A 388 -8.14 -4.31 6.02
C ASP A 388 -7.90 -5.69 6.65
N THR A 389 -8.04 -6.78 5.87
CA THR A 389 -7.78 -8.15 6.32
C THR A 389 -6.30 -8.37 6.64
N ILE A 390 -5.38 -7.93 5.77
CA ILE A 390 -3.94 -7.95 6.04
C ILE A 390 -3.62 -7.07 7.26
N GLY A 391 -4.29 -5.91 7.36
CA GLY A 391 -4.23 -4.95 8.45
C GLY A 391 -4.38 -5.55 9.85
N LYS A 392 -5.18 -6.62 9.99
CA LYS A 392 -5.52 -7.24 11.29
C LYS A 392 -4.31 -7.78 12.07
N VAL A 393 -3.24 -8.18 11.39
CA VAL A 393 -2.03 -8.68 12.06
C VAL A 393 -1.18 -7.55 12.65
N PHE A 394 -1.36 -6.33 12.17
CA PHE A 394 -0.61 -5.18 12.67
C PHE A 394 -1.29 -4.65 13.95
N PRO A 395 -0.58 -4.67 15.10
CA PRO A 395 -1.16 -4.28 16.38
C PRO A 395 -1.24 -2.75 16.47
N LEU A 396 -2.28 -2.17 15.86
CA LEU A 396 -2.44 -0.72 15.77
C LEU A 396 -3.18 -0.13 16.96
N GLU A 397 -3.91 -0.97 17.69
CA GLU A 397 -4.63 -0.61 18.91
C GLU A 397 -3.97 -1.20 20.16
N LYS A 398 -3.80 -0.37 21.20
CA LYS A 398 -3.21 -0.77 22.50
C LYS A 398 -4.09 -1.75 23.32
N GLY A 399 -5.19 -2.24 22.74
CA GLY A 399 -6.21 -3.07 23.40
C GLY A 399 -5.90 -4.57 23.46
N TRP A 400 -4.98 -5.08 22.64
CA TRP A 400 -4.67 -6.52 22.58
C TRP A 400 -3.67 -6.92 23.67
N ARG A 401 -4.17 -7.01 24.91
CA ARG A 401 -3.40 -7.45 26.08
C ARG A 401 -3.79 -8.88 26.43
N GLY A 402 -2.84 -9.81 26.40
CA GLY A 402 -2.93 -10.93 27.35
C GLY A 402 -2.27 -12.25 26.98
N THR A 403 -1.93 -12.52 25.71
CA THR A 403 -1.34 -13.84 25.36
C THR A 403 0.15 -13.74 25.05
N ASN A 404 0.88 -14.81 25.38
CA ASN A 404 2.30 -14.96 25.01
C ASN A 404 2.51 -14.78 23.49
N ARG A 405 1.54 -15.21 22.69
CA ARG A 405 1.58 -15.11 21.22
C ARG A 405 1.64 -13.65 20.74
N TRP A 406 0.78 -12.78 21.27
CA TRP A 406 0.83 -11.35 20.96
C TRP A 406 2.11 -10.67 21.46
N TYR A 407 2.63 -11.11 22.61
CA TYR A 407 3.92 -10.62 23.12
C TYR A 407 5.07 -10.93 22.16
N LEU A 408 5.14 -12.17 21.65
CA LEU A 408 6.14 -12.58 20.65
C LEU A 408 6.07 -11.72 19.39
N LEU A 409 4.87 -11.48 18.87
CA LEU A 409 4.69 -10.63 17.69
C LEU A 409 5.16 -9.19 17.95
N GLN A 410 4.68 -8.56 19.02
CA GLN A 410 4.95 -7.14 19.29
C GLN A 410 6.40 -6.85 19.73
N ASN A 411 7.06 -7.80 20.41
CA ASN A 411 8.36 -7.56 21.03
C ASN A 411 9.52 -8.28 20.34
N LYS A 412 9.23 -9.33 19.59
CA LYS A 412 10.23 -10.15 18.89
C LYS A 412 9.95 -10.22 17.39
N GLY A 413 8.81 -9.70 16.92
CA GLY A 413 8.44 -9.77 15.51
C GLY A 413 8.10 -11.20 15.08
N ILE A 414 7.75 -12.09 16.00
CA ILE A 414 7.49 -13.50 15.70
C ILE A 414 5.99 -13.78 15.68
N LEU A 415 5.48 -14.04 14.49
CA LEU A 415 4.11 -14.45 14.21
C LEU A 415 4.03 -15.98 14.18
N VAL A 416 3.33 -16.56 15.16
CA VAL A 416 3.17 -18.03 15.28
C VAL A 416 1.85 -18.50 14.67
N GLN A 417 1.82 -19.73 14.16
CA GLN A 417 0.65 -20.31 13.48
C GLN A 417 -0.67 -20.21 14.25
N PRO A 418 -0.75 -20.58 15.53
CA PRO A 418 -2.00 -20.42 16.27
C PRO A 418 -2.48 -18.96 16.33
N LEU A 419 -1.58 -17.97 16.28
CA LEU A 419 -1.96 -16.56 16.33
C LEU A 419 -2.56 -16.10 15.02
N TYR A 420 -1.91 -16.36 13.89
CA TYR A 420 -2.45 -15.89 12.61
C TYR A 420 -3.74 -16.61 12.21
N GLN A 421 -3.89 -17.88 12.62
CA GLN A 421 -5.15 -18.62 12.46
C GLN A 421 -6.28 -17.99 13.27
N GLU A 422 -6.00 -17.51 14.49
CA GLU A 422 -6.97 -16.78 15.32
C GLU A 422 -7.32 -15.42 14.71
N VAL A 423 -6.32 -14.65 14.29
CA VAL A 423 -6.50 -13.30 13.72
C VAL A 423 -7.34 -13.33 12.44
N TRP A 424 -7.14 -14.35 11.59
CA TRP A 424 -7.80 -14.48 10.29
C TRP A 424 -8.90 -15.54 10.25
N GLN A 425 -9.31 -16.10 11.39
CA GLN A 425 -10.33 -17.15 11.47
C GLN A 425 -11.65 -16.78 10.79
N SER A 426 -12.04 -15.50 10.87
CA SER A 426 -13.29 -14.98 10.31
C SER A 426 -13.15 -14.43 8.89
N SER A 427 -11.98 -14.55 8.26
CA SER A 427 -11.76 -14.07 6.90
C SER A 427 -12.15 -15.12 5.86
N SER A 428 -12.56 -14.67 4.67
CA SER A 428 -12.89 -15.56 3.53
C SER A 428 -11.65 -16.08 2.80
N ILE A 429 -10.44 -15.82 3.31
CA ILE A 429 -9.16 -16.31 2.79
C ILE A 429 -8.56 -17.24 3.83
N ASP A 430 -7.92 -18.31 3.36
CA ASP A 430 -7.16 -19.18 4.25
C ASP A 430 -5.98 -18.40 4.85
N PRO A 431 -5.82 -18.38 6.19
CA PRO A 431 -4.68 -17.75 6.84
C PRO A 431 -3.31 -18.09 6.22
N GLU A 432 -3.11 -19.30 5.69
CA GLU A 432 -1.86 -19.70 5.02
C GLU A 432 -1.63 -18.94 3.70
N GLU A 433 -2.67 -18.64 2.93
CA GLU A 433 -2.54 -17.85 1.70
C GLU A 433 -2.16 -16.39 1.98
N ILE A 434 -2.62 -15.84 3.11
CA ILE A 434 -2.20 -14.49 3.56
C ILE A 434 -0.72 -14.52 3.95
N ILE A 435 -0.26 -15.59 4.62
CA ILE A 435 1.16 -15.76 4.95
C ILE A 435 2.01 -15.88 3.68
N GLU A 436 1.59 -16.67 2.69
CA GLU A 436 2.29 -16.79 1.41
C GLU A 436 2.44 -15.43 0.71
N LEU A 437 1.39 -14.59 0.75
CA LEU A 437 1.44 -13.22 0.25
C LEU A 437 2.51 -12.39 0.98
N LEU A 438 2.50 -12.42 2.32
CA LEU A 438 3.46 -11.67 3.13
C LEU A 438 4.89 -12.15 2.89
N VAL A 439 5.10 -13.45 2.70
CA VAL A 439 6.40 -14.03 2.34
C VAL A 439 6.83 -13.61 0.93
N HIS A 440 5.91 -13.64 -0.04
CA HIS A 440 6.22 -13.22 -1.42
C HIS A 440 6.65 -11.75 -1.50
N PHE A 441 5.95 -10.86 -0.80
CA PHE A 441 6.34 -9.44 -0.71
C PHE A 441 7.52 -9.20 0.25
N ARG A 442 8.08 -10.25 0.83
CA ARG A 442 9.20 -10.24 1.79
C ARG A 442 8.93 -9.36 3.01
N LEU A 443 7.67 -9.31 3.40
CA LEU A 443 7.23 -8.70 4.65
C LEU A 443 7.38 -9.70 5.80
N ALA A 444 7.30 -11.00 5.50
CA ALA A 444 7.53 -12.10 6.42
C ALA A 444 8.63 -13.06 5.92
N ALA A 445 9.35 -13.70 6.85
CA ALA A 445 10.24 -14.82 6.56
C ALA A 445 9.92 -15.99 7.49
N GLN A 446 9.78 -17.20 6.94
CA GLN A 446 9.65 -18.39 7.79
C GLN A 446 10.95 -18.60 8.55
N VAL A 447 10.84 -18.78 9.87
CA VAL A 447 11.98 -18.98 10.77
C VAL A 447 11.64 -20.07 11.78
N GLN A 448 12.68 -20.61 12.42
CA GLN A 448 12.50 -21.51 13.56
C GLN A 448 13.21 -20.90 14.77
N THR A 449 12.46 -20.65 15.84
CA THR A 449 13.00 -20.07 17.07
C THR A 449 12.62 -20.92 18.28
N ASP A 450 13.47 -20.90 19.31
CA ASP A 450 13.23 -21.58 20.59
C ASP A 450 12.21 -20.82 21.48
N LEU A 451 11.65 -19.70 20.98
CA LEU A 451 10.68 -18.88 21.70
C LEU A 451 9.27 -19.49 21.75
N TYR A 452 9.00 -20.50 20.91
CA TYR A 452 7.72 -21.18 20.82
C TYR A 452 7.87 -22.64 20.43
N ASP A 453 6.80 -23.43 20.60
CA ASP A 453 6.79 -24.85 20.25
C ASP A 453 7.09 -25.03 18.76
N GLY A 454 8.15 -25.79 18.49
CA GLY A 454 8.69 -25.96 17.15
C GLY A 454 7.81 -26.76 16.19
N ARG A 455 6.72 -27.37 16.68
CA ARG A 455 5.71 -28.03 15.83
C ARG A 455 4.87 -27.06 15.02
N PHE A 456 4.78 -25.80 15.46
CA PHE A 456 4.03 -24.76 14.77
C PHE A 456 4.93 -23.95 13.84
N LYS A 457 4.40 -23.54 12.70
CA LYS A 457 5.10 -22.59 11.82
C LYS A 457 5.30 -21.25 12.54
N GLN A 458 6.46 -20.63 12.34
CA GLN A 458 6.79 -19.31 12.88
C GLN A 458 7.32 -18.42 11.75
N TYR A 459 6.95 -17.15 11.77
CA TYR A 459 7.34 -16.17 10.77
C TYR A 459 7.88 -14.91 11.44
N PHE A 460 9.02 -14.43 10.95
CA PHE A 460 9.60 -13.15 11.33
C PHE A 460 9.00 -12.02 10.50
N LEU A 461 8.42 -11.04 11.18
CA LEU A 461 7.69 -9.90 10.63
C LEU A 461 8.27 -8.61 11.23
N PRO A 462 9.36 -8.05 10.68
CA PRO A 462 10.05 -6.91 11.31
C PRO A 462 9.20 -5.63 11.34
N ALA A 463 8.28 -5.45 10.40
CA ALA A 463 7.46 -4.26 10.30
C ALA A 463 6.67 -3.95 11.59
N VAL A 464 6.19 -4.97 12.33
CA VAL A 464 5.40 -4.77 13.57
C VAL A 464 6.21 -4.28 14.77
N LEU A 465 7.54 -4.29 14.68
CA LEU A 465 8.41 -3.92 15.78
C LEU A 465 8.42 -2.39 15.99
N PRO A 466 8.80 -1.93 17.20
CA PRO A 466 9.13 -0.53 17.40
C PRO A 466 10.41 -0.17 16.63
N GLY A 467 10.55 1.09 16.25
CA GLY A 467 11.78 1.65 15.70
C GLY A 467 12.86 1.84 16.76
N TYR A 468 14.10 1.52 16.42
CA TYR A 468 15.31 1.86 17.14
C TYR A 468 15.63 3.35 16.96
N THR A 469 15.92 4.02 18.07
CA THR A 469 16.19 5.46 18.13
C THR A 469 17.55 5.79 18.74
N GLY A 470 18.35 4.76 19.08
CA GLY A 470 19.69 4.91 19.66
C GLY A 470 20.76 5.15 18.60
N ASP A 471 22.02 5.13 19.04
CA ASP A 471 23.19 5.30 18.17
C ASP A 471 23.40 4.03 17.34
N PRO A 472 23.40 4.10 15.99
CA PRO A 472 23.70 2.95 15.13
C PRO A 472 25.02 2.26 15.48
N ASN A 473 26.00 3.01 16.00
CA ASN A 473 27.32 2.50 16.41
C ASN A 473 27.36 2.02 17.86
N GLU A 474 26.24 2.04 18.58
CA GLU A 474 26.14 1.48 19.92
C GLU A 474 26.43 -0.02 19.85
N VAL A 475 27.55 -0.40 20.48
CA VAL A 475 27.98 -1.79 20.60
C VAL A 475 27.98 -2.14 22.09
N ARG A 476 27.40 -3.28 22.44
CA ARG A 476 27.42 -3.76 23.83
C ARG A 476 28.86 -4.06 24.29
N PRO A 477 29.13 -3.94 25.60
CA PRO A 477 30.37 -4.47 26.16
C PRO A 477 30.47 -5.98 25.92
N GLY A 478 31.68 -6.49 25.68
CA GLY A 478 31.96 -7.93 25.61
C GLY A 478 32.33 -8.46 24.23
N TYR A 479 32.30 -7.65 23.18
CA TYR A 479 32.90 -8.03 21.90
C TYR A 479 34.39 -7.76 21.90
N GLU A 480 35.16 -8.73 21.42
CA GLU A 480 36.63 -8.68 21.30
C GLU A 480 37.06 -8.14 19.94
N LEU A 481 36.30 -8.42 18.88
CA LEU A 481 36.59 -7.95 17.53
C LEU A 481 35.37 -7.28 16.91
N ARG A 482 35.61 -6.21 16.16
CA ARG A 482 34.63 -5.49 15.34
C ARG A 482 35.23 -5.23 13.96
N ALA A 483 34.48 -5.59 12.92
CA ALA A 483 34.85 -5.23 11.56
C ALA A 483 34.52 -3.76 11.29
N SER A 484 35.19 -3.16 10.30
CA SER A 484 34.75 -1.87 9.76
C SER A 484 33.33 -2.02 9.19
N PRO A 485 32.40 -1.11 9.52
CA PRO A 485 31.04 -1.19 9.02
C PRO A 485 30.99 -1.12 7.49
N VAL A 486 30.07 -1.87 6.89
CA VAL A 486 29.76 -1.77 5.46
C VAL A 486 28.43 -1.03 5.29
N HIS A 487 28.36 -0.14 4.32
CA HIS A 487 27.14 0.59 3.99
C HIS A 487 26.57 0.14 2.65
N ILE A 488 25.29 -0.23 2.64
CA ILE A 488 24.51 -0.46 1.43
C ILE A 488 23.85 0.87 1.07
N THR A 489 24.27 1.45 -0.05
CA THR A 489 23.84 2.77 -0.51
C THR A 489 23.02 2.69 -1.80
N PHE A 490 22.19 3.69 -2.03
CA PHE A 490 21.36 3.81 -3.23
C PHE A 490 21.82 5.00 -4.07
N SER A 491 21.67 4.92 -5.40
CA SER A 491 22.03 6.02 -6.31
C SER A 491 21.26 7.30 -5.99
N THR A 492 20.04 7.18 -5.44
CA THR A 492 19.21 8.30 -5.01
C THR A 492 19.69 8.93 -3.71
N GLY A 493 20.58 8.27 -2.97
CA GLY A 493 21.11 8.70 -1.67
C GLY A 493 20.21 8.37 -0.47
N TYR A 494 19.14 7.61 -0.67
CA TYR A 494 18.19 7.28 0.39
C TYR A 494 17.74 5.82 0.32
N VAL A 495 17.52 5.21 1.49
CA VAL A 495 16.95 3.87 1.61
C VAL A 495 15.45 3.92 1.27
N PRO A 496 14.96 3.17 0.25
CA PRO A 496 13.54 3.12 -0.06
C PRO A 496 12.71 2.58 1.12
N PRO A 497 11.51 3.13 1.42
CA PRO A 497 10.63 2.59 2.46
C PRO A 497 10.35 1.10 2.21
N GLY A 498 10.33 0.30 3.28
CA GLY A 498 10.16 -1.16 3.16
C GLY A 498 11.42 -1.91 2.77
N PHE A 499 12.48 -1.26 2.25
CA PHE A 499 13.68 -1.98 1.80
C PHE A 499 14.37 -2.71 2.96
N PHE A 500 14.55 -2.05 4.10
CA PHE A 500 15.13 -2.68 5.28
C PHE A 500 14.35 -3.92 5.71
N THR A 501 13.01 -3.80 5.78
CA THR A 501 12.11 -4.92 6.09
C THR A 501 12.37 -6.10 5.15
N ARG A 502 12.42 -5.86 3.84
CA ARG A 502 12.66 -6.89 2.82
C ARG A 502 14.07 -7.48 2.89
N LEU A 503 15.08 -6.67 3.18
CA LEU A 503 16.46 -7.14 3.35
C LEU A 503 16.57 -8.04 4.58
N ALA A 504 16.05 -7.59 5.73
CA ALA A 504 16.08 -8.34 6.98
C ALA A 504 15.36 -9.68 6.88
N THR A 505 14.17 -9.72 6.25
CA THR A 505 13.48 -10.99 6.00
C THR A 505 14.26 -11.88 5.04
N THR A 506 14.88 -11.32 3.99
CA THR A 506 15.71 -12.11 3.06
C THR A 506 16.92 -12.72 3.76
N VAL A 507 17.61 -11.97 4.63
CA VAL A 507 18.73 -12.47 5.44
C VAL A 507 18.26 -13.55 6.43
N ALA A 508 17.08 -13.38 7.03
CA ALA A 508 16.50 -14.36 7.95
C ALA A 508 16.16 -15.72 7.29
N THR A 509 16.12 -15.80 5.95
CA THR A 509 15.91 -17.07 5.22
C THR A 509 17.19 -17.87 4.95
N ASP A 510 18.37 -17.36 5.28
CA ASP A 510 19.62 -18.10 5.09
C ASP A 510 19.84 -19.12 6.21
N ASP A 511 20.13 -20.38 5.85
CA ASP A 511 20.29 -21.48 6.81
C ASP A 511 21.46 -21.28 7.78
N ASN A 512 22.45 -20.47 7.43
CA ASN A 512 23.62 -20.18 8.28
C ASN A 512 23.37 -19.04 9.26
N VAL A 513 22.20 -18.41 9.18
CA VAL A 513 21.82 -17.25 9.97
C VAL A 513 20.69 -17.62 10.93
N LYS A 514 20.75 -17.11 12.16
CA LYS A 514 19.66 -17.18 13.14
C LYS A 514 19.36 -15.81 13.69
N LEU A 515 18.09 -15.52 13.92
CA LEU A 515 17.70 -14.29 14.62
C LEU A 515 18.26 -14.31 16.04
N ASN A 516 19.03 -13.28 16.39
CA ASN A 516 19.57 -13.13 17.72
C ASN A 516 18.58 -12.31 18.55
N PHE A 517 17.75 -13.00 19.31
CA PHE A 517 16.91 -12.39 20.33
C PHE A 517 17.71 -12.32 21.60
N ASP A 518 17.74 -11.13 22.21
CA ASP A 518 18.34 -10.99 23.52
C ASP A 518 17.88 -12.05 24.50
N ASN A 519 18.90 -12.68 25.03
CA ASN A 519 18.90 -13.52 26.18
C ASN A 519 19.10 -12.57 27.36
N VAL A 520 18.14 -12.50 28.30
CA VAL A 520 18.33 -11.81 29.60
C VAL A 520 19.33 -12.64 30.41
N TYR A 521 20.58 -12.74 29.96
CA TYR A 521 21.66 -13.08 30.85
C TYR A 521 22.04 -11.78 31.52
N ALA A 522 21.47 -11.59 32.71
CA ALA A 522 22.22 -10.88 33.73
C ALA A 522 23.64 -11.44 33.68
N ALA A 523 24.62 -10.59 33.37
CA ALA A 523 26.00 -10.92 33.69
C ALA A 523 26.02 -11.48 35.13
N PRO A 524 26.81 -12.51 35.44
CA PRO A 524 27.04 -12.86 36.83
C PRO A 524 27.88 -11.74 37.45
N THR A 525 27.29 -10.56 37.67
CA THR A 525 27.89 -9.53 38.49
C THR A 525 27.72 -9.98 39.93
N ALA A 526 28.84 -10.45 40.46
CA ALA A 526 29.06 -10.77 41.84
C ALA A 526 28.72 -9.55 42.72
N GLY A 527 27.72 -9.68 43.60
CA GLY A 527 27.45 -8.70 44.63
C GLY A 527 25.99 -8.63 45.07
N PHE A 528 25.76 -8.72 46.39
CA PHE A 528 24.44 -8.55 47.02
C PHE A 528 23.81 -7.18 46.71
N ILE A 529 24.63 -6.14 46.52
CA ILE A 529 24.20 -4.76 46.26
C ILE A 529 23.55 -4.60 44.88
N ASP A 530 24.07 -5.25 43.83
CA ASP A 530 23.47 -5.18 42.49
C ASP A 530 22.10 -5.90 42.44
N ARG A 531 21.92 -6.99 43.19
CA ARG A 531 20.61 -7.65 43.33
C ARG A 531 19.61 -6.75 44.07
N LEU A 532 20.06 -6.04 45.10
CA LEU A 532 19.21 -5.11 45.85
C LEU A 532 18.78 -3.92 44.98
N ALA A 533 19.69 -3.36 44.17
CA ALA A 533 19.41 -2.26 43.25
C ALA A 533 18.41 -2.63 42.13
N ILE A 534 18.46 -3.87 41.63
CA ILE A 534 17.48 -4.41 40.66
C ILE A 534 16.11 -4.60 41.32
N THR A 535 16.08 -5.12 42.55
CA THR A 535 14.82 -5.35 43.30
C THR A 535 14.14 -4.04 43.68
N MET A 536 14.92 -2.98 43.92
CA MET A 536 14.42 -1.66 44.33
C MET A 536 14.13 -0.68 43.17
N LYS A 537 14.17 -1.12 41.90
CA LYS A 537 13.93 -0.28 40.70
C LYS A 537 14.79 1.01 40.63
N LEU A 538 15.97 1.02 41.26
CA LEU A 538 16.83 2.21 41.35
C LEU A 538 17.70 2.45 40.09
N ARG A 539 17.79 1.47 39.18
CA ARG A 539 18.31 1.67 37.82
C ARG A 539 17.18 1.36 36.84
N SER A 540 16.85 2.31 35.96
CA SER A 540 16.08 2.01 34.75
C SER A 540 16.94 1.04 33.93
N LYS A 541 16.61 -0.26 33.93
CA LYS A 541 17.13 -1.16 32.91
C LYS A 541 16.62 -0.61 31.58
N ILE A 542 17.48 0.09 30.85
CA ILE A 542 17.28 0.28 29.41
C ILE A 542 17.45 -1.15 28.86
N GLU A 543 16.34 -1.88 28.72
CA GLU A 543 16.30 -3.11 27.94
C GLU A 543 16.56 -2.71 26.48
N VAL A 544 17.83 -2.61 26.10
CA VAL A 544 18.21 -2.43 24.70
C VAL A 544 17.88 -3.75 24.01
N LYS A 545 16.82 -3.81 23.22
CA LYS A 545 16.47 -5.00 22.43
C LYS A 545 17.50 -5.17 21.30
N HIS A 546 17.67 -6.37 20.77
CA HIS A 546 18.49 -6.61 19.57
C HIS A 546 17.72 -6.48 18.25
N ILE A 547 16.40 -6.45 18.34
CA ILE A 547 15.50 -6.53 17.19
C ILE A 547 14.44 -5.43 17.27
N TYR A 548 14.41 -4.64 16.22
CA TYR A 548 13.59 -3.45 15.98
C TYR A 548 13.20 -3.40 14.50
N ARG A 549 12.24 -2.53 14.15
CA ARG A 549 11.75 -2.37 12.77
C ARG A 549 12.84 -1.93 11.79
N ASN A 550 13.82 -1.17 12.27
CA ASN A 550 14.94 -0.61 11.49
C ASN A 550 16.31 -1.06 12.03
N ARG A 551 16.37 -2.07 12.92
CA ARG A 551 17.63 -2.66 13.41
C ARG A 551 17.44 -4.12 13.80
N VAL A 552 18.18 -5.05 13.20
CA VAL A 552 18.05 -6.50 13.47
C VAL A 552 19.44 -7.12 13.66
N CYS A 553 19.58 -7.91 14.73
CA CYS A 553 20.76 -8.73 14.99
C CYS A 553 20.55 -10.17 14.53
N PHE A 554 21.57 -10.71 13.87
CA PHE A 554 21.63 -12.06 13.35
C PHE A 554 22.90 -12.74 13.84
N SER A 555 22.80 -13.96 14.35
CA SER A 555 23.95 -14.81 14.64
C SER A 555 24.30 -15.64 13.40
N TYR A 556 25.57 -15.68 13.03
CA TYR A 556 26.09 -16.36 11.85
C TYR A 556 27.11 -17.44 12.24
N GLY A 557 26.90 -18.67 11.76
CA GLY A 557 27.81 -19.79 11.99
C GLY A 557 27.84 -20.32 13.43
N HIS A 558 28.78 -21.23 13.70
CA HIS A 558 29.03 -21.79 15.03
C HIS A 558 30.53 -22.05 15.27
N PRO A 559 31.17 -21.46 16.31
CA PRO A 559 30.66 -20.41 17.20
C PRO A 559 30.15 -19.20 16.41
N SER A 560 29.19 -18.46 16.97
CA SER A 560 28.48 -17.44 16.22
C SER A 560 29.18 -16.08 16.27
N ASP A 561 29.25 -15.44 15.11
CA ASP A 561 29.50 -14.01 14.97
C ASP A 561 28.17 -13.27 14.81
N ASP A 562 28.06 -12.05 15.32
CA ASP A 562 26.83 -11.26 15.22
C ASP A 562 26.92 -10.25 14.07
N LEU A 563 25.91 -10.29 13.20
CA LEU A 563 25.64 -9.32 12.14
C LEU A 563 24.49 -8.41 12.58
N PHE A 564 24.76 -7.12 12.76
CA PHE A 564 23.75 -6.10 12.95
C PHE A 564 23.47 -5.40 11.63
N LEU A 565 22.21 -5.38 11.22
CA LEU A 565 21.72 -4.52 10.15
C LEU A 565 20.95 -3.36 10.78
N THR A 566 21.31 -2.13 10.43
CA THR A 566 20.63 -0.90 10.91
C THR A 566 20.32 0.02 9.73
N ASP A 567 19.06 0.42 9.57
CA ASP A 567 18.69 1.51 8.66
C ASP A 567 18.99 2.85 9.33
N ILE A 568 19.93 3.60 8.73
CA ILE A 568 20.38 4.92 9.19
C ILE A 568 19.83 6.06 8.30
N ASN A 569 18.80 5.77 7.51
CA ASN A 569 18.05 6.61 6.56
C ASN A 569 18.68 6.77 5.17
N ASP A 570 19.97 7.10 5.09
CA ASP A 570 20.70 7.29 3.83
C ASP A 570 21.35 5.98 3.33
N ALA A 571 21.66 5.07 4.25
CA ALA A 571 22.19 3.74 3.96
C ALA A 571 21.65 2.67 4.93
N ILE A 572 21.86 1.40 4.58
CA ILE A 572 21.83 0.30 5.55
C ILE A 572 23.26 0.05 6.03
N GLN A 573 23.49 0.21 7.33
CA GLN A 573 24.76 -0.13 7.97
C GLN A 573 24.75 -1.60 8.40
N ALA A 574 25.80 -2.32 8.02
CA ALA A 574 26.07 -3.69 8.44
C ALA A 574 27.33 -3.72 9.34
N ASP A 575 27.16 -4.08 10.61
CA ASP A 575 28.24 -4.28 11.57
C ASP A 575 28.41 -5.78 11.85
N VAL A 576 29.67 -6.25 11.85
CA VAL A 576 30.02 -7.63 12.23
C VAL A 576 30.86 -7.58 13.49
N LEU A 577 30.45 -8.37 14.49
CA LEU A 577 31.03 -8.38 15.83
C LEU A 577 31.31 -9.81 16.29
N ARG A 578 32.41 -10.00 17.03
CA ARG A 578 32.83 -11.30 17.58
C ARG A 578 33.07 -11.20 19.08
N TYR A 579 32.54 -12.15 19.83
CA TYR A 579 32.67 -12.23 21.29
C TYR A 579 33.97 -12.86 21.80
N VAL A 580 34.72 -13.55 20.93
CA VAL A 580 35.94 -14.27 21.30
C VAL A 580 37.16 -13.71 20.55
N PRO A 581 38.38 -13.79 21.14
CA PRO A 581 39.60 -13.42 20.44
C PRO A 581 39.82 -14.27 19.18
N GLU A 582 40.57 -13.73 18.20
CA GLU A 582 40.83 -14.38 16.91
C GLU A 582 41.39 -15.80 17.06
N ILE A 583 42.27 -16.02 18.05
CA ILE A 583 42.93 -17.30 18.32
C ILE A 583 41.98 -18.38 18.85
N SER A 584 40.82 -18.00 19.39
CA SER A 584 39.86 -18.89 20.04
C SER A 584 38.73 -19.35 19.13
N HIS A 585 38.69 -18.84 17.89
CA HIS A 585 37.65 -19.16 16.92
C HIS A 585 38.21 -20.04 15.79
N PRO A 586 37.53 -21.13 15.39
CA PRO A 586 38.04 -22.04 14.35
C PRO A 586 38.11 -21.40 12.96
N ILE A 587 37.35 -20.33 12.72
CA ILE A 587 37.27 -19.62 11.44
C ILE A 587 37.82 -18.20 11.61
N PRO A 588 38.81 -17.76 10.79
CA PRO A 588 39.32 -16.39 10.84
C PRO A 588 38.22 -15.34 10.67
N PHE A 589 38.27 -14.26 11.44
CA PHE A 589 37.21 -13.24 11.42
C PHE A 589 37.06 -12.60 10.04
N LYS A 590 38.17 -12.39 9.34
CA LYS A 590 38.19 -11.91 7.96
C LYS A 590 37.38 -12.80 7.01
N THR A 591 37.49 -14.13 7.16
CA THR A 591 36.77 -15.08 6.32
C THR A 591 35.26 -14.99 6.56
N VAL A 592 34.84 -14.86 7.81
CA VAL A 592 33.42 -14.66 8.17
C VAL A 592 32.90 -13.36 7.56
N CYS A 593 33.63 -12.25 7.69
CA CYS A 593 33.25 -10.97 7.10
C CYS A 593 33.07 -11.06 5.57
N GLN A 594 33.96 -11.78 4.87
CA GLN A 594 33.85 -11.99 3.42
C GLN A 594 32.64 -12.85 3.03
N GLN A 595 32.28 -13.85 3.84
CA GLN A 595 31.10 -14.67 3.61
C GLN A 595 29.82 -13.86 3.84
N LEU A 596 29.76 -13.08 4.92
CA LEU A 596 28.64 -12.18 5.21
C LEU A 596 28.47 -11.12 4.13
N LEU A 597 29.57 -10.57 3.59
CA LEU A 597 29.49 -9.63 2.46
C LEU A 597 28.84 -10.29 1.23
N LYS A 598 29.26 -11.51 0.88
CA LYS A 598 28.64 -12.27 -0.23
C LYS A 598 27.18 -12.60 0.02
N LEU A 599 26.82 -12.89 1.27
CA LEU A 599 25.43 -13.09 1.68
C LEU A 599 24.61 -11.82 1.44
N LEU A 600 25.09 -10.68 1.91
CA LEU A 600 24.42 -9.38 1.72
C LEU A 600 24.26 -9.04 0.24
N ASP A 601 25.30 -9.23 -0.58
CA ASP A 601 25.21 -9.01 -2.03
C ASP A 601 24.12 -9.89 -2.67
N LYS A 602 24.06 -11.18 -2.31
CA LYS A 602 23.03 -12.11 -2.78
C LYS A 602 21.63 -11.69 -2.31
N CYS A 603 21.50 -11.22 -1.07
CA CYS A 603 20.24 -10.73 -0.53
C CYS A 603 19.75 -9.45 -1.21
N CYS A 604 20.67 -8.54 -1.58
CA CYS A 604 20.34 -7.31 -2.31
C CYS A 604 19.95 -7.55 -3.77
N GLN A 605 20.48 -8.60 -4.40
CA GLN A 605 20.15 -8.97 -5.79
C GLN A 605 18.78 -9.63 -5.91
N LYS A 606 18.38 -10.38 -4.89
CA LYS A 606 17.03 -10.92 -4.79
C LYS A 606 16.08 -9.76 -4.62
#